data_AF-A0A8S3T1U9-F1
#
_entry.id   AF-A0A8S3T1U9-F1
#
_cell.length_a   1.000
_cell.length_b   1.000
_cell.length_c   1.000
_cell.angle_alpha   90.00
_cell.angle_beta   90.00
_cell.angle_gamma   90.00
#
_symmetry.space_group_name_H-M   'P 1'
#
loop_
_entity.id
_entity.type
_entity.pdbx_description
1 polymer ?
#
loop_
_entity_poly.entity_id
_entity_poly.type
_entity_poly.pdbx_seq_one_letter_code
_entity_poly.pdbx_strand_id
1 'polypeptide(L)'
;MQDAESVDSRERKMTEKGLLYNLELKQKERTKLLKSLNGVCDELEQLTSETKDTDAVKQVYTTWVSLYEQLLVSHEQFQKLLEVDHDRELDDAWFQERNKNFIILNDNVQQWFISNQVPKIVVTTAQEDSMSRISRGSRRSRTSSSASSQLSTAKLKEEQRKAELIARANSLADKKELEEAKLQLRMREEELEIKTEMQVSEAKVKVIEALEKSMREDQELEESLIKDEIVTKPKGLHVKYKLNPNLI
;
A
#
# COMPACT_ATOMS: atom_id res chain seq x y z
N MET A 1 -26.74 -31.00 34.03
CA MET A 1 -25.32 -30.66 33.90
C MET A 1 -24.78 -31.52 32.78
N GLN A 2 -24.51 -30.93 31.63
CA GLN A 2 -23.78 -31.55 30.52
C GLN A 2 -22.66 -30.56 30.20
N ASP A 3 -21.44 -30.96 30.53
CA ASP A 3 -20.22 -30.22 30.22
C ASP A 3 -19.94 -30.38 28.73
N ALA A 4 -19.99 -29.26 28.01
CA ALA A 4 -19.58 -29.19 26.62
C ALA A 4 -18.06 -28.97 26.57
N GLU A 5 -17.31 -30.03 26.31
CA GLU A 5 -15.89 -29.96 25.98
C GLU A 5 -15.69 -29.09 24.73
N SER A 6 -14.89 -28.03 24.91
CA SER A 6 -14.35 -27.21 23.84
C SER A 6 -13.40 -28.06 22.99
N VAL A 7 -13.79 -28.33 21.75
CA VAL A 7 -12.94 -28.97 20.75
C VAL A 7 -11.87 -27.96 20.33
N ASP A 8 -10.68 -28.10 20.90
CA ASP A 8 -9.46 -27.39 20.52
C ASP A 8 -9.10 -27.74 19.06
N SER A 9 -9.58 -26.91 18.12
CA SER A 9 -9.22 -27.00 16.72
C SER A 9 -7.81 -26.42 16.53
N ARG A 10 -6.81 -27.31 16.56
CA ARG A 10 -5.42 -26.96 16.18
C ARG A 10 -5.43 -26.25 14.82
N GLU A 11 -5.05 -24.98 14.80
CA GLU A 11 -4.78 -24.25 13.56
C GLU A 11 -3.66 -24.95 12.80
N ARG A 12 -4.00 -25.56 11.66
CA ARG A 12 -3.02 -26.18 10.77
C ARG A 12 -2.24 -25.09 10.05
N LYS A 13 -1.09 -24.71 10.58
CA LYS A 13 -0.14 -23.85 9.86
C LYS A 13 0.46 -24.62 8.67
N MET A 14 0.57 -23.93 7.53
CA MET A 14 1.19 -24.48 6.32
C MET A 14 2.64 -24.86 6.61
N THR A 15 3.11 -26.01 6.12
CA THR A 15 4.54 -26.35 6.18
C THR A 15 5.35 -25.37 5.32
N GLU A 16 6.59 -25.08 5.69
CA GLU A 16 7.52 -24.21 4.93
C GLU A 16 7.58 -24.57 3.43
N LYS A 17 7.71 -25.86 3.09
CA LYS A 17 7.68 -26.31 1.68
C LYS A 17 6.36 -26.01 0.98
N GLY A 18 5.25 -26.12 1.71
CA GLY A 18 3.91 -25.79 1.22
C GLY A 18 3.74 -24.29 0.99
N LEU A 19 4.33 -23.45 1.85
CA LEU A 19 4.33 -22.00 1.69
C LEU A 19 5.10 -21.58 0.44
N LEU A 20 6.32 -22.09 0.28
CA LEU A 20 7.16 -21.83 -0.90
C LEU A 20 6.48 -22.25 -2.20
N TYR A 21 5.86 -23.44 -2.22
CA TYR A 21 5.10 -23.91 -3.39
C TYR A 21 3.94 -22.96 -3.74
N ASN A 22 3.18 -22.51 -2.74
CA ASN A 22 2.08 -21.58 -2.96
C ASN A 22 2.56 -20.20 -3.44
N LEU A 23 3.66 -19.69 -2.88
CA LEU A 23 4.30 -18.46 -3.35
C LEU A 23 4.70 -18.58 -4.83
N GLU A 24 5.37 -19.67 -5.21
CA GLU A 24 5.78 -19.88 -6.60
C GLU A 24 4.56 -20.00 -7.54
N LEU A 25 3.53 -20.73 -7.11
CA LEU A 25 2.29 -20.88 -7.88
C LEU A 25 1.59 -19.53 -8.11
N LYS A 26 1.46 -18.73 -7.05
CA LYS A 26 0.84 -17.40 -7.11
C LYS A 26 1.67 -16.41 -7.91
N GLN A 27 3.00 -16.48 -7.82
CA GLN A 27 3.87 -15.66 -8.65
C GLN A 27 3.75 -16.02 -10.15
N LYS A 28 3.67 -17.31 -10.49
CA LYS A 28 3.40 -17.76 -11.87
C LYS A 28 2.05 -17.26 -12.38
N GLU A 29 1.02 -17.32 -11.55
CA GLU A 29 -0.32 -16.79 -11.87
C GLU A 29 -0.27 -15.29 -12.16
N ARG A 30 0.32 -14.48 -11.26
CA ARG A 30 0.52 -13.04 -11.47
C ARG A 30 1.29 -12.75 -12.76
N THR A 31 2.37 -13.48 -13.01
CA THR A 31 3.19 -13.31 -14.22
C THR A 31 2.38 -13.58 -15.49
N LYS A 32 1.54 -14.62 -15.48
CA LYS A 32 0.64 -14.93 -16.58
C LYS A 32 -0.38 -13.81 -16.80
N LEU A 33 -1.02 -13.35 -15.73
CA LEU A 33 -2.00 -12.27 -15.78
C LEU A 33 -1.38 -10.98 -16.32
N LEU A 34 -0.21 -10.58 -15.83
CA LEU A 34 0.53 -9.42 -16.34
C LEU A 34 0.80 -9.52 -17.84
N LYS A 35 1.25 -10.69 -18.31
CA LYS A 35 1.53 -10.91 -19.74
C LYS A 35 0.26 -10.79 -20.58
N SER A 36 -0.83 -11.41 -20.13
CA SER A 36 -2.13 -11.30 -20.81
C SER A 36 -2.64 -9.86 -20.81
N LEU A 37 -2.51 -9.15 -19.70
CA LEU A 37 -2.97 -7.77 -19.56
C LEU A 37 -2.20 -6.83 -20.50
N ASN A 38 -0.87 -6.97 -20.56
CA ASN A 38 -0.04 -6.20 -21.51
C ASN A 38 -0.47 -6.45 -22.96
N GLY A 39 -0.78 -7.69 -23.35
CA GLY A 39 -1.27 -7.97 -24.70
C GLY A 39 -2.60 -7.29 -25.00
N VAL A 40 -3.51 -7.23 -24.02
CA VAL A 40 -4.79 -6.51 -24.18
C VAL A 40 -4.58 -4.99 -24.13
N CYS A 41 -3.58 -4.49 -23.40
CA CYS A 41 -3.19 -3.08 -23.44
C CYS A 41 -2.78 -2.68 -24.87
N ASP A 42 -1.87 -3.45 -25.49
CA ASP A 42 -1.40 -3.21 -26.84
C ASP A 42 -2.58 -3.22 -27.85
N GLU A 43 -3.51 -4.18 -27.69
CA GLU A 43 -4.73 -4.27 -28.50
C GLU A 43 -5.63 -3.04 -28.31
N LEU A 44 -5.83 -2.57 -27.08
CA LEU A 44 -6.64 -1.38 -26.78
C LEU A 44 -6.01 -0.10 -27.34
N GLU A 45 -4.71 0.08 -27.19
CA GLU A 45 -3.99 1.25 -27.73
C GLU A 45 -4.09 1.29 -29.25
N GLN A 46 -3.94 0.14 -29.91
CA GLN A 46 -4.13 0.02 -31.36
C GLN A 46 -5.58 0.34 -31.76
N LEU A 47 -6.56 -0.30 -31.10
CA LEU A 47 -7.96 -0.19 -31.46
C LEU A 47 -8.53 1.21 -31.24
N THR A 48 -8.12 1.89 -30.17
CA THR A 48 -8.49 3.28 -29.88
C THR A 48 -7.84 4.29 -30.82
N SER A 49 -6.71 3.93 -31.45
CA SER A 49 -6.02 4.75 -32.46
C SER A 49 -6.60 4.57 -33.86
N GLU A 50 -7.00 3.34 -34.21
CA GLU A 50 -7.39 2.97 -35.58
C GLU A 50 -8.89 3.08 -35.85
N THR A 51 -9.72 2.83 -34.83
CA THR A 51 -11.17 2.68 -35.01
C THR A 51 -11.96 3.75 -34.26
N LYS A 52 -13.18 4.01 -34.75
CA LYS A 52 -14.21 4.75 -33.99
C LYS A 52 -15.33 3.83 -33.52
N ASP A 53 -15.18 2.53 -33.76
CA ASP A 53 -16.15 1.54 -33.35
C ASP A 53 -16.11 1.42 -31.83
N THR A 54 -17.09 2.05 -31.20
CA THR A 54 -17.16 2.13 -29.75
C THR A 54 -17.49 0.77 -29.14
N ASP A 55 -18.18 -0.11 -29.87
CA ASP A 55 -18.60 -1.40 -29.33
C ASP A 55 -17.46 -2.43 -29.39
N ALA A 56 -16.64 -2.39 -30.43
CA ALA A 56 -15.38 -3.15 -30.50
C ALA A 56 -14.45 -2.78 -29.32
N VAL A 57 -14.23 -1.49 -29.08
CA VAL A 57 -13.39 -1.03 -27.95
C VAL A 57 -13.97 -1.43 -26.61
N LYS A 58 -15.30 -1.37 -26.41
CA LYS A 58 -15.95 -1.84 -25.17
C LYS A 58 -15.71 -3.32 -24.90
N GLN A 59 -15.75 -4.17 -25.92
CA GLN A 59 -15.58 -5.61 -25.75
C GLN A 59 -14.18 -5.95 -25.25
N VAL A 60 -13.15 -5.38 -25.89
CA VAL A 60 -11.75 -5.56 -25.48
C VAL A 60 -11.52 -4.95 -24.09
N TYR A 61 -12.07 -3.76 -23.83
CA TYR A 61 -11.93 -3.09 -22.54
C TYR A 61 -12.59 -3.86 -21.39
N THR A 62 -13.72 -4.52 -21.63
CA THR A 62 -14.37 -5.40 -20.63
C THR A 62 -13.46 -6.58 -20.27
N THR A 63 -12.78 -7.15 -21.27
CA THR A 63 -11.79 -8.22 -21.05
C THR A 63 -10.60 -7.71 -20.25
N TRP A 64 -10.12 -6.51 -20.58
CA TRP A 64 -9.05 -5.84 -19.83
C TRP A 64 -9.42 -5.63 -18.35
N VAL A 65 -10.61 -5.07 -18.07
CA VAL A 65 -11.09 -4.85 -16.69
C VAL A 65 -11.15 -6.16 -15.91
N SER A 66 -11.67 -7.23 -16.51
CA SER A 66 -11.74 -8.54 -15.85
C SER A 66 -10.37 -9.13 -15.53
N LEU A 67 -9.39 -9.00 -16.44
CA LEU A 67 -8.02 -9.46 -16.18
C LEU A 67 -7.33 -8.58 -15.12
N TYR A 68 -7.64 -7.29 -15.10
CA TYR A 68 -7.09 -6.34 -14.13
C TYR A 68 -7.59 -6.64 -12.72
N GLU A 69 -8.89 -6.91 -12.55
CA GLU A 69 -9.45 -7.35 -11.26
C GLU A 69 -8.81 -8.66 -10.78
N GLN A 70 -8.63 -9.63 -11.68
CA GLN A 70 -7.95 -10.89 -11.36
C GLN A 70 -6.50 -10.67 -10.92
N LEU A 71 -5.77 -9.73 -11.56
CA LEU A 71 -4.42 -9.38 -11.17
C LEU A 71 -4.36 -8.78 -9.75
N LEU A 72 -5.28 -7.87 -9.43
CA LEU A 72 -5.36 -7.25 -8.09
C LEU A 72 -5.62 -8.31 -7.01
N VAL A 73 -6.58 -9.19 -7.24
CA VAL A 73 -6.89 -10.30 -6.30
C VAL A 73 -5.69 -11.24 -6.16
N SER A 74 -5.02 -11.58 -7.27
CA SER A 74 -3.84 -12.45 -7.25
C SER A 74 -2.67 -11.81 -6.49
N HIS A 75 -2.47 -10.50 -6.61
CA HIS A 75 -1.48 -9.76 -5.83
C HIS A 75 -1.82 -9.74 -4.34
N GLU A 76 -3.07 -9.47 -3.96
CA GLU A 76 -3.50 -9.50 -2.55
C GLU A 76 -3.29 -10.90 -1.93
N GLN A 77 -3.58 -11.96 -2.68
CA GLN A 77 -3.35 -13.33 -2.23
C GLN A 77 -1.86 -13.66 -2.07
N PHE A 78 -1.00 -13.14 -2.96
CA PHE A 78 0.44 -13.29 -2.85
C PHE A 78 0.99 -12.55 -1.63
N GLN A 79 0.55 -11.32 -1.40
CA GLN A 79 0.91 -10.49 -0.24
C GLN A 79 0.56 -11.17 1.09
N LYS A 80 -0.59 -11.83 1.18
CA LYS A 80 -1.01 -12.61 2.35
C LYS A 80 -0.09 -13.81 2.66
N LEU A 81 0.66 -14.31 1.69
CA LEU A 81 1.60 -15.42 1.87
C LEU A 81 3.00 -14.97 2.29
N LEU A 82 3.33 -13.69 2.12
CA LEU A 82 4.59 -13.15 2.61
C LEU A 82 4.48 -12.97 4.13
N GLU A 83 5.41 -13.56 4.89
CA GLU A 83 5.41 -13.47 6.36
C GLU A 83 6.13 -12.22 6.86
N VAL A 84 7.12 -11.74 6.10
CA VAL A 84 7.98 -10.61 6.46
C VAL A 84 7.43 -9.32 5.86
N ASP A 85 7.21 -8.31 6.69
CA ASP A 85 6.67 -7.01 6.23
C ASP A 85 7.58 -6.30 5.23
N HIS A 86 8.91 -6.42 5.39
CA HIS A 86 9.86 -5.89 4.41
C HIS A 86 9.67 -6.51 3.01
N ASP A 87 9.45 -7.82 2.93
CA ASP A 87 9.23 -8.49 1.64
C ASP A 87 7.89 -8.08 1.02
N ARG A 88 6.86 -7.83 1.85
CA ARG A 88 5.57 -7.29 1.42
C ARG A 88 5.73 -5.91 0.79
N GLU A 89 6.45 -5.01 1.46
CA GLU A 89 6.71 -3.66 0.98
C GLU A 89 7.50 -3.65 -0.33
N LEU A 90 8.52 -4.50 -0.44
CA LEU A 90 9.30 -4.62 -1.68
C LEU A 90 8.46 -5.15 -2.85
N ASP A 91 7.66 -6.20 -2.64
CA ASP A 91 6.76 -6.72 -3.68
C ASP A 91 5.64 -5.73 -4.04
N ASP A 92 5.08 -5.02 -3.05
CA ASP A 92 4.05 -4.01 -3.31
C ASP A 92 4.65 -2.84 -4.11
N ALA A 93 5.82 -2.32 -3.74
CA ALA A 93 6.49 -1.28 -4.52
C ALA A 93 6.73 -1.72 -5.98
N TRP A 94 7.21 -2.95 -6.19
CA TRP A 94 7.40 -3.55 -7.51
C TRP A 94 6.08 -3.68 -8.30
N PHE A 95 4.99 -4.00 -7.61
CA PHE A 95 3.66 -4.12 -8.19
C PHE A 95 3.08 -2.75 -8.56
N GLN A 96 3.14 -1.78 -7.65
CA GLN A 96 2.65 -0.42 -7.86
C GLN A 96 3.34 0.25 -9.05
N GLU A 97 4.65 0.03 -9.23
CA GLU A 97 5.39 0.55 -10.39
C GLU A 97 4.76 0.08 -11.71
N ARG A 98 4.42 -1.21 -11.82
CA ARG A 98 3.75 -1.76 -13.00
C ARG A 98 2.29 -1.33 -13.11
N ASN A 99 1.63 -1.21 -11.97
CA ASN A 99 0.22 -0.86 -11.89
C ASN A 99 -0.07 0.55 -12.42
N LYS A 100 0.89 1.48 -12.29
CA LYS A 100 0.79 2.85 -12.84
C LYS A 100 0.43 2.86 -14.32
N ASN A 101 1.04 1.99 -15.13
CA ASN A 101 0.79 1.94 -16.58
C ASN A 101 -0.65 1.53 -16.88
N PHE A 102 -1.20 0.59 -16.11
CA PHE A 102 -2.58 0.13 -16.24
C PHE A 102 -3.59 1.21 -15.85
N ILE A 103 -3.30 1.99 -14.81
CA ILE A 103 -4.12 3.14 -14.42
C ILE A 103 -4.12 4.20 -15.52
N ILE A 104 -2.95 4.54 -16.07
CA ILE A 104 -2.83 5.52 -17.16
C ILE A 104 -3.62 5.07 -18.39
N LEU A 105 -3.48 3.79 -18.79
CA LEU A 105 -4.23 3.25 -19.92
C LEU A 105 -5.75 3.31 -19.66
N ASN A 106 -6.19 2.91 -18.47
CA ASN A 106 -7.59 2.97 -18.09
C ASN A 106 -8.16 4.37 -18.25
N ASP A 107 -7.44 5.38 -17.75
CA ASP A 107 -7.84 6.77 -17.86
C ASP A 107 -7.91 7.23 -19.33
N ASN A 108 -6.93 6.83 -20.15
CA ASN A 108 -6.91 7.14 -21.58
C ASN A 108 -8.12 6.53 -22.31
N VAL A 109 -8.44 5.26 -22.05
CA VAL A 109 -9.58 4.58 -22.66
C VAL A 109 -10.91 5.19 -22.21
N GLN A 110 -11.03 5.58 -20.93
CA GLN A 110 -12.21 6.28 -20.43
C GLN A 110 -12.37 7.67 -21.08
N GLN A 111 -11.29 8.43 -21.22
CA GLN A 111 -11.30 9.72 -21.93
C GLN A 111 -11.65 9.56 -23.41
N TRP A 112 -11.17 8.49 -24.04
CA TRP A 112 -11.53 8.14 -25.42
C TRP A 112 -13.03 7.86 -25.55
N PHE A 113 -13.63 7.12 -24.60
CA PHE A 113 -15.07 6.91 -24.60
C PHE A 113 -15.86 8.22 -24.44
N ILE A 114 -15.44 9.11 -23.55
CA ILE A 114 -16.09 10.41 -23.37
C ILE A 114 -16.01 11.21 -24.68
N SER A 115 -14.83 11.26 -25.30
CA SER A 115 -14.60 12.01 -26.54
C SER A 115 -15.40 11.49 -27.73
N ASN A 116 -15.65 10.18 -27.79
CA ASN A 116 -16.43 9.55 -28.86
C ASN A 116 -17.93 9.42 -28.57
N GLN A 117 -18.37 9.58 -27.32
CA GLN A 117 -19.79 9.60 -26.93
C GLN A 117 -20.44 10.98 -27.00
N VAL A 118 -19.66 12.07 -27.03
CA VAL A 118 -20.22 13.41 -27.27
C VAL A 118 -20.66 13.49 -28.73
N PRO A 119 -21.97 13.65 -29.04
CA PRO A 119 -22.38 13.94 -30.40
C PRO A 119 -21.71 15.26 -30.80
N LYS A 120 -20.83 15.20 -31.80
CA LYS A 120 -20.33 16.41 -32.46
C LYS A 120 -21.56 17.17 -32.96
N ILE A 121 -21.97 18.19 -32.23
CA ILE A 121 -22.86 19.21 -32.76
C ILE A 121 -22.02 19.90 -33.83
N VAL A 122 -22.11 19.38 -35.05
CA VAL A 122 -21.68 20.09 -36.23
C VAL A 122 -22.63 21.28 -36.30
N VAL A 123 -22.21 22.41 -35.74
CA VAL A 123 -22.77 23.71 -36.08
C VAL A 123 -22.33 23.95 -37.52
N THR A 124 -23.08 23.38 -38.47
CA THR A 124 -23.05 23.84 -39.85
C THR A 124 -23.57 25.27 -39.82
N THR A 125 -22.66 26.24 -39.81
CA THR A 125 -22.95 27.55 -40.38
C THR A 125 -23.19 27.36 -41.87
N ALA A 126 -24.38 26.89 -42.23
CA ALA A 126 -24.89 26.93 -43.58
C ALA A 126 -25.31 28.39 -43.84
N GLN A 127 -24.32 29.18 -44.22
CA GLN A 127 -24.51 30.45 -44.86
C GLN A 127 -25.11 30.20 -46.25
N GLU A 128 -26.01 31.10 -46.61
CA GLU A 128 -27.09 30.99 -47.57
C GLU A 128 -26.71 30.50 -48.98
N ASP A 129 -27.55 29.64 -49.56
CA ASP A 129 -27.83 29.73 -50.98
C ASP A 129 -29.24 29.23 -51.35
N SER A 130 -30.08 30.20 -51.74
CA SER A 130 -31.02 30.22 -52.87
C SER A 130 -32.06 29.10 -53.12
N MET A 131 -33.32 29.57 -53.25
CA MET A 131 -34.49 29.05 -54.01
C MET A 131 -35.40 28.03 -53.28
N SER A 132 -36.74 28.05 -53.31
CA SER A 132 -37.75 28.74 -54.12
C SER A 132 -39.14 28.69 -53.43
N ARG A 133 -40.06 29.53 -53.92
CA ARG A 133 -41.50 29.60 -53.59
C ARG A 133 -42.22 28.24 -53.71
N ILE A 134 -43.19 27.97 -52.81
CA ILE A 134 -44.52 27.42 -53.12
C ILE A 134 -45.53 27.76 -51.99
N SER A 135 -46.78 27.81 -52.41
CA SER A 135 -47.97 28.49 -51.90
C SER A 135 -48.64 28.01 -50.60
N ARG A 136 -49.34 28.98 -49.99
CA ARG A 136 -50.59 28.93 -49.20
C ARG A 136 -51.32 27.57 -49.14
N GLY A 137 -51.61 27.12 -47.92
CA GLY A 137 -52.60 26.09 -47.60
C GLY A 137 -53.01 26.13 -46.12
N SER A 138 -54.31 26.07 -45.85
CA SER A 138 -54.98 26.47 -44.61
C SER A 138 -55.04 25.41 -43.50
N ARG A 139 -55.12 25.90 -42.24
CA ARG A 139 -55.92 25.40 -41.10
C ARG A 139 -55.97 23.88 -40.85
N ARG A 140 -55.39 23.42 -39.74
CA ARG A 140 -56.12 22.89 -38.56
C ARG A 140 -55.15 22.48 -37.45
N SER A 141 -55.53 22.85 -36.23
CA SER A 141 -54.90 22.57 -34.94
C SER A 141 -55.10 21.12 -34.47
N ARG A 142 -54.24 20.70 -33.53
CA ARG A 142 -54.12 19.43 -32.74
C ARG A 142 -52.84 18.69 -33.17
N THR A 143 -51.77 18.57 -32.39
CA THR A 143 -51.61 18.40 -30.94
C THR A 143 -50.22 18.89 -30.52
N SER A 144 -50.13 19.88 -29.63
CA SER A 144 -48.88 20.37 -29.06
C SER A 144 -48.91 20.21 -27.54
N SER A 145 -48.47 19.05 -27.04
CA SER A 145 -48.25 18.87 -25.59
C SER A 145 -47.15 17.87 -25.20
N SER A 146 -46.42 17.26 -26.16
CA SER A 146 -45.38 16.26 -25.84
C SER A 146 -43.96 16.80 -25.73
N ALA A 147 -43.64 17.96 -26.34
CA ALA A 147 -42.28 18.51 -26.32
C ALA A 147 -41.88 19.11 -24.95
N SER A 148 -42.84 19.67 -24.21
CA SER A 148 -42.61 20.26 -22.87
C SER A 148 -42.34 19.19 -21.78
N SER A 149 -43.00 18.03 -21.88
CA SER A 149 -42.81 16.89 -20.97
C SER A 149 -41.48 16.16 -21.18
N GLN A 150 -40.97 16.11 -22.42
CA GLN A 150 -39.66 15.50 -22.71
C GLN A 150 -38.50 16.36 -22.19
N LEU A 151 -38.61 17.69 -22.28
CA LEU A 151 -37.59 18.61 -21.77
C LEU A 151 -37.50 18.58 -20.23
N SER A 152 -38.65 18.48 -19.54
CA SER A 152 -38.69 18.41 -18.06
C SER A 152 -38.13 17.08 -17.54
N THR A 153 -38.42 15.96 -18.21
CA THR A 153 -37.87 14.65 -17.82
C THR A 153 -36.37 14.54 -18.11
N ALA A 154 -35.88 15.16 -19.19
CA ALA A 154 -34.45 15.27 -19.46
C ALA A 154 -33.72 16.12 -18.41
N LYS A 155 -34.28 17.27 -18.03
CA LYS A 155 -33.72 18.10 -16.94
C LYS A 155 -33.67 17.37 -15.61
N LEU A 156 -34.74 16.66 -15.25
CA LEU A 156 -34.80 15.89 -14.01
C LEU A 156 -33.72 14.80 -13.96
N LYS A 157 -33.49 14.09 -15.06
CA LYS A 157 -32.43 13.06 -15.14
C LYS A 157 -31.03 13.67 -15.01
N GLU A 158 -30.81 14.83 -15.61
CA GLU A 158 -29.52 15.51 -15.52
C GLU A 158 -29.27 16.10 -14.13
N GLU A 159 -30.31 16.63 -13.47
CA GLU A 159 -30.24 17.07 -12.08
C GLU A 159 -29.97 15.92 -11.12
N GLN A 160 -30.60 14.76 -11.33
CA GLN A 160 -30.31 13.54 -10.57
C GLN A 160 -28.84 13.12 -10.77
N ARG A 161 -28.36 13.06 -12.02
CA ARG A 161 -26.98 12.70 -12.32
C ARG A 161 -25.98 13.66 -11.67
N LYS A 162 -26.28 14.96 -11.67
CA LYS A 162 -25.48 15.97 -10.98
C LYS A 162 -25.46 15.74 -9.47
N ALA A 163 -26.61 15.43 -8.86
CA ALA A 163 -26.69 15.13 -7.44
C ALA A 163 -25.89 13.87 -7.07
N GLU A 164 -25.98 12.82 -7.89
CA GLU A 164 -25.19 11.58 -7.72
C GLU A 164 -23.68 11.84 -7.82
N LEU A 165 -23.25 12.68 -8.77
CA LEU A 165 -21.84 13.07 -8.91
C LEU A 165 -21.34 13.88 -7.71
N ILE A 166 -22.16 14.81 -7.21
CA ILE A 166 -21.82 15.58 -6.00
C ILE A 166 -21.73 14.66 -4.78
N ALA A 167 -22.66 13.73 -4.62
CA ALA A 167 -22.63 12.76 -3.52
C ALA A 167 -21.38 11.86 -3.59
N ARG A 168 -20.99 11.41 -4.79
CA ARG A 168 -19.74 10.67 -5.00
C ARG A 168 -18.50 11.51 -4.69
N ALA A 169 -18.48 12.77 -5.12
CA ALA A 169 -17.37 13.68 -4.85
C ALA A 169 -17.19 13.91 -3.34
N ASN A 170 -18.29 14.15 -2.62
CA ASN A 170 -18.26 14.32 -1.16
C ASN A 170 -17.80 13.04 -0.46
N SER A 171 -18.35 11.88 -0.83
CA SER A 171 -17.92 10.60 -0.24
C SER A 171 -16.45 10.31 -0.50
N LEU A 172 -15.91 10.72 -1.65
CA LEU A 172 -14.49 10.56 -1.98
C LEU A 172 -13.61 11.53 -1.16
N ALA A 173 -14.07 12.76 -0.93
CA ALA A 173 -13.40 13.71 -0.06
C ALA A 173 -13.33 13.19 1.38
N ASP A 174 -14.44 12.70 1.93
CA ASP A 174 -14.50 12.11 3.28
C ASP A 174 -13.54 10.92 3.43
N LYS A 175 -13.47 10.06 2.40
CA LYS A 175 -12.52 8.94 2.37
C LYS A 175 -11.06 9.40 2.40
N LYS A 176 -10.73 10.42 1.61
CA LYS A 176 -9.38 11.00 1.55
C LYS A 176 -8.98 11.58 2.90
N GLU A 177 -9.86 12.33 3.55
CA GLU A 177 -9.61 12.89 4.89
C GLU A 177 -9.39 11.78 5.92
N LEU A 178 -10.18 10.71 5.86
CA LEU A 178 -10.05 9.56 6.76
C LEU A 178 -8.72 8.82 6.54
N GLU A 179 -8.31 8.63 5.28
CA GLU A 179 -7.02 8.02 4.95
C GLU A 179 -5.83 8.88 5.40
N GLU A 180 -5.89 10.21 5.22
CA GLU A 180 -4.88 11.14 5.71
C GLU A 180 -4.77 11.10 7.24
N ALA A 181 -5.90 11.07 7.96
CA ALA A 181 -5.92 10.94 9.41
C ALA A 181 -5.31 9.61 9.88
N LYS A 182 -5.63 8.49 9.20
CA LYS A 182 -5.04 7.18 9.50
C LYS A 182 -3.54 7.15 9.28
N LEU A 183 -3.06 7.80 8.22
CA LEU A 183 -1.63 7.90 7.94
C LEU A 183 -0.90 8.69 9.04
N GLN A 184 -1.46 9.83 9.44
CA GLN A 184 -0.91 10.62 10.55
C GLN A 184 -0.89 9.87 11.87
N LEU A 185 -1.91 9.06 12.16
CA LEU A 185 -1.93 8.22 13.35
C LEU A 185 -0.81 7.19 13.32
N ARG A 186 -0.63 6.45 12.20
CA ARG A 186 0.47 5.49 12.06
C ARG A 186 1.85 6.13 12.26
N MET A 187 2.09 7.29 11.65
CA MET A 187 3.35 8.01 11.83
C MET A 187 3.61 8.37 13.30
N ARG A 188 2.56 8.78 14.05
CA ARG A 188 2.70 9.06 15.49
C ARG A 188 2.94 7.81 16.32
N GLU A 189 2.31 6.69 15.96
CA GLU A 189 2.53 5.41 16.62
C GLU A 189 3.98 4.96 16.45
N GLU A 190 4.52 4.99 15.23
CA GLU A 190 5.92 4.68 14.94
C GLU A 190 6.89 5.63 15.69
N GLU A 191 6.62 6.93 15.71
CA GLU A 191 7.44 7.91 16.45
C GLU A 191 7.46 7.61 17.95
N LEU A 192 6.31 7.25 18.53
CA LEU A 192 6.21 6.87 19.93
C LEU A 192 6.95 5.56 20.21
N GLU A 193 6.84 4.57 19.33
CA GLU A 193 7.56 3.30 19.45
C GLU A 193 9.07 3.52 19.48
N ILE A 194 9.62 4.24 18.49
CA ILE A 194 11.04 4.60 18.42
C ILE A 194 11.48 5.33 19.70
N LYS A 195 10.68 6.29 20.17
CA LYS A 195 11.00 7.04 21.40
C LYS A 195 11.05 6.15 22.63
N THR A 196 10.12 5.20 22.75
CA THR A 196 10.12 4.24 23.87
C THR A 196 11.33 3.31 23.80
N GLU A 197 11.68 2.83 22.61
CA GLU A 197 12.86 1.96 22.43
C GLU A 197 14.16 2.70 22.74
N MET A 198 14.24 3.98 22.35
CA MET A 198 15.37 4.86 22.71
C MET A 198 15.47 5.04 24.22
N GLN A 199 14.36 5.32 24.92
CA GLN A 199 14.36 5.44 26.38
C GLN A 199 14.74 4.14 27.09
N VAL A 200 14.27 2.99 26.59
CA VAL A 200 14.67 1.67 27.10
C VAL A 200 16.16 1.44 26.89
N SER A 201 16.69 1.81 25.73
CA SER A 201 18.12 1.68 25.41
C SER A 201 18.98 2.60 26.27
N GLU A 202 18.56 3.85 26.48
CA GLU A 202 19.22 4.78 27.41
C GLU A 202 19.22 4.25 28.85
N ALA A 203 18.13 3.64 29.30
CA ALA A 203 18.06 3.02 30.62
C ALA A 203 19.02 1.83 30.73
N LYS A 204 19.10 0.99 29.69
CA LYS A 204 20.06 -0.14 29.64
C LYS A 204 21.51 0.36 29.69
N VAL A 205 21.85 1.40 28.92
CA VAL A 205 23.19 2.01 28.91
C VAL A 205 23.55 2.52 30.31
N LYS A 206 22.65 3.25 30.99
CA LYS A 206 22.89 3.74 32.36
C LYS A 206 23.15 2.61 33.35
N VAL A 207 22.46 1.48 33.22
CA VAL A 207 22.69 0.30 34.08
C VAL A 207 24.07 -0.28 33.82
N ILE A 208 24.47 -0.42 32.55
CA ILE A 208 25.81 -0.92 32.18
C ILE A 208 26.90 0.01 32.71
N GLU A 209 26.77 1.33 32.51
CA GLU A 209 27.72 2.32 33.02
C GLU A 209 27.87 2.26 34.55
N ALA A 210 26.76 2.06 35.27
CA ALA A 210 26.79 1.91 36.72
C ALA A 210 27.51 0.62 37.15
N LEU A 211 27.29 -0.49 36.44
CA LEU A 211 27.99 -1.75 36.70
C LEU A 211 29.49 -1.62 36.40
N GLU A 212 29.86 -1.02 35.27
CA GLU A 212 31.27 -0.77 34.93
C GLU A 212 31.98 0.12 35.95
N LYS A 213 31.28 1.12 36.49
CA LYS A 213 31.81 1.97 37.56
C LYS A 213 32.06 1.18 38.84
N SER A 214 31.09 0.36 39.27
CA SER A 214 31.24 -0.52 40.43
C SER A 214 32.42 -1.49 40.26
N MET A 215 32.54 -2.12 39.08
CA MET A 215 33.64 -3.04 38.79
C MET A 215 35.00 -2.35 38.84
N ARG A 216 35.11 -1.10 38.38
CA ARG A 216 36.35 -0.32 38.51
C ARG A 216 36.67 -0.01 39.97
N GLU A 217 35.67 0.38 40.77
CA GLU A 217 35.86 0.63 42.20
C GLU A 217 36.30 -0.63 42.96
N ASP A 218 35.72 -1.79 42.64
CA ASP A 218 36.11 -3.09 43.20
C ASP A 218 37.56 -3.46 42.83
N GLN A 219 37.96 -3.23 41.56
CA GLN A 219 39.35 -3.42 41.11
C GLN A 219 40.34 -2.48 41.82
N GLU A 220 39.98 -1.21 42.00
CA GLU A 220 40.82 -0.24 42.72
C GLU A 220 40.98 -0.62 44.21
N LEU A 221 39.93 -1.14 44.83
CA LEU A 221 39.98 -1.67 46.20
C LEU A 221 40.89 -2.91 46.30
N GLU A 222 40.77 -3.86 45.39
CA GLU A 222 41.67 -5.04 45.34
C GLU A 222 43.14 -4.62 45.16
N GLU A 223 43.42 -3.68 44.24
CA GLU A 223 44.77 -3.16 44.05
C GLU A 223 45.33 -2.45 45.29
N SER A 224 44.49 -1.75 46.04
CA SER A 224 44.90 -1.08 47.29
C SER A 224 45.25 -2.07 48.40
N LEU A 225 44.48 -3.14 48.54
CA LEU A 225 44.72 -4.23 49.51
C LEU A 225 46.04 -4.96 49.22
N ILE A 226 46.33 -5.23 47.94
CA ILE A 226 47.59 -5.86 47.53
C ILE A 226 48.79 -4.95 47.85
N LYS A 227 48.66 -3.62 47.68
CA LYS A 227 49.73 -2.65 48.01
C LYS A 227 49.99 -2.59 49.52
N ASP A 228 48.95 -2.63 50.35
CA ASP A 228 49.08 -2.62 51.82
C ASP A 228 49.66 -3.93 52.39
N GLU A 229 49.38 -5.07 51.75
CA GLU A 229 49.93 -6.37 52.15
C GLU A 229 51.45 -6.50 51.83
N ILE A 230 51.94 -5.79 50.81
CA ILE A 230 53.38 -5.73 50.48
C ILE A 230 54.15 -4.85 51.49
N VAL A 231 53.52 -3.81 52.03
CA VAL A 231 54.13 -2.90 53.03
C VAL A 231 54.24 -3.54 54.43
N THR A 232 53.37 -4.49 54.76
CA THR A 232 53.26 -5.08 56.11
C THR A 232 54.12 -6.32 56.35
N LYS A 233 54.86 -6.85 55.38
CA LYS A 233 55.86 -7.92 55.63
C LYS A 233 57.10 -7.34 56.32
N PRO A 234 57.41 -7.67 57.59
CA PRO A 234 58.60 -7.16 58.26
C PRO A 234 59.85 -7.72 57.58
N LYS A 235 60.76 -6.82 57.16
CA LYS A 235 62.11 -7.18 56.70
C LYS A 235 62.78 -7.99 57.81
N GLY A 236 63.13 -9.23 57.50
CA GLY A 236 63.63 -10.22 58.45
C GLY A 236 64.76 -9.68 59.35
N LEU A 237 64.64 -9.92 60.66
CA LEU A 237 65.72 -9.76 61.61
C LEU A 237 66.94 -10.58 61.15
N HIS A 238 68.04 -9.90 60.84
CA HIS A 238 69.34 -10.52 60.63
C HIS A 238 69.92 -10.92 61.99
N VAL A 239 69.64 -12.14 62.45
CA VAL A 239 70.28 -12.72 63.63
C VAL A 239 71.69 -13.18 63.22
N LYS A 240 72.72 -12.41 63.60
CA LYS A 240 74.12 -12.81 63.45
C LYS A 240 74.47 -13.83 64.53
N TYR A 241 74.61 -15.10 64.16
CA TYR A 241 75.25 -16.10 65.02
C TYR A 241 76.77 -15.87 65.00
N LYS A 242 77.35 -15.48 66.14
CA LYS A 242 78.80 -15.62 66.38
C LYS A 242 79.06 -17.09 66.72
N LEU A 243 79.79 -17.81 65.86
CA LEU A 243 80.39 -19.08 66.24
C LEU A 243 81.45 -18.84 67.31
N ASN A 244 81.33 -19.51 68.46
CA ASN A 244 82.37 -19.62 69.47
C ASN A 244 83.42 -20.64 69.00
N PRO A 245 84.70 -20.28 68.90
CA PRO A 245 85.78 -21.23 68.62
C PRO A 245 86.29 -21.78 69.95
N ASN A 246 85.71 -22.89 70.43
CA ASN A 246 86.34 -23.82 71.39
C ASN A 246 85.39 -25.00 71.67
N LEU A 247 85.59 -26.09 70.92
CA LEU A 247 85.12 -27.48 71.06
C LEU A 247 85.42 -28.09 69.68
N ILE A 248 86.49 -28.87 69.43
CA ILE A 248 87.30 -29.81 70.20
C ILE A 248 88.73 -29.75 69.63
#